data_AF-A0A3N5EUJ2-F1
#
_entry.id   AF-A0A3N5EUJ2-F1
#
_cell.length_a   1.000
_cell.length_b   1.000
_cell.length_c   1.000
_cell.angle_alpha   90.00
_cell.angle_beta   90.00
_cell.angle_gamma   90.00
#
_symmetry.space_group_name_H-M   'P 1'
#
loop_
_entity.id
_entity.type
_entity.pdbx_description
1 polymer ?
#
loop_
_entity_poly.entity_id
_entity_poly.type
_entity_poly.pdbx_seq_one_letter_code
_entity_poly.pdbx_strand_id
1 'polypeptide(L)'
;MEERGWIVRGKEVTNIAPPSDPAVDYLSGTTAHGDWPVRAIALYILGDLPQLGGRPELRTRITPVLTARLMDGHPTVRASATWSLGKLLRETPERPADVITAIASRLKDSDPFVRYAAAHSLASLNSTTPEAIPILKENLAHKSWWVVAGAAASLMRVGAEAGVAVPDLLTLLHHSNGTVRRNSYAALEAIRPEALKGSPDAENVRKEIEALVPSIKSVPPEK
;
A
#
# COMPACT_ATOMS: atom_id res chain seq x y z
N MET A 1 -19.04 1.66 -5.88
CA MET A 1 -18.47 0.43 -5.28
C MET A 1 -18.04 -0.42 -6.45
N GLU A 2 -16.74 -0.50 -6.73
CA GLU A 2 -16.23 -1.46 -7.72
C GLU A 2 -16.35 -2.86 -7.10
N GLU A 3 -17.37 -3.60 -7.52
CA GLU A 3 -17.51 -5.00 -7.16
C GLU A 3 -16.41 -5.77 -7.89
N ARG A 4 -15.36 -6.13 -7.15
CA ARG A 4 -14.21 -6.89 -7.64
C ARG A 4 -14.67 -8.12 -8.42
N GLY A 5 -14.08 -8.35 -9.60
CA GLY A 5 -14.45 -9.45 -10.49
C GLY A 5 -15.51 -9.10 -11.53
N TRP A 6 -15.97 -7.85 -11.61
CA TRP A 6 -16.96 -7.42 -12.59
C TRP A 6 -16.48 -6.24 -13.43
N ILE A 7 -16.64 -6.33 -14.74
CA ILE A 7 -16.47 -5.20 -15.66
C ILE A 7 -17.85 -4.69 -16.02
N VAL A 8 -18.11 -3.41 -15.76
CA VAL A 8 -19.34 -2.75 -16.20
C VAL A 8 -19.08 -1.98 -17.49
N ARG A 9 -19.65 -2.44 -18.61
CA ARG A 9 -19.65 -1.73 -19.90
C ARG A 9 -21.09 -1.37 -20.29
N GLY A 10 -21.49 -0.13 -20.04
CA GLY A 10 -22.87 0.30 -20.26
C GLY A 10 -23.83 -0.40 -19.32
N LYS A 11 -24.74 -1.24 -19.84
CA LYS A 11 -25.66 -2.08 -19.05
C LYS A 11 -25.13 -3.50 -18.82
N GLU A 12 -24.02 -3.88 -19.44
CA GLU A 12 -23.47 -5.22 -19.32
C GLU A 12 -22.53 -5.31 -18.12
N VAL A 13 -22.76 -6.32 -17.30
CA VAL A 13 -21.96 -6.66 -16.13
C VAL A 13 -21.33 -8.02 -16.42
N THR A 14 -20.06 -8.03 -16.82
CA THR A 14 -19.35 -9.26 -17.18
C THR A 14 -18.49 -9.72 -16.01
N ASN A 15 -18.68 -10.98 -15.59
CA ASN A 15 -17.81 -11.61 -14.60
C ASN A 15 -16.44 -11.91 -15.24
N ILE A 16 -15.37 -11.39 -14.66
CA ILE A 16 -14.01 -11.78 -15.03
C ILE A 16 -13.83 -13.21 -14.52
N ALA A 17 -13.70 -14.17 -15.42
CA ALA A 17 -13.41 -15.54 -15.04
C ALA A 17 -12.15 -15.57 -14.14
N PRO A 18 -12.18 -16.29 -13.01
CA PRO A 18 -11.02 -16.37 -12.15
C PRO A 18 -9.84 -16.98 -12.91
N PRO A 19 -8.60 -16.61 -12.56
CA PRO A 19 -7.41 -17.08 -13.27
C PRO A 19 -7.31 -18.61 -13.23
N SER A 20 -7.01 -19.18 -14.41
CA SER A 20 -6.85 -20.62 -14.58
C SER A 20 -5.56 -21.12 -13.92
N ASP A 21 -5.54 -22.38 -13.49
CA ASP A 21 -4.34 -23.00 -12.91
C ASP A 21 -3.12 -22.93 -13.84
N PRO A 22 -3.24 -23.21 -15.16
CA PRO A 22 -2.11 -23.08 -16.07
C PRO A 22 -1.55 -21.66 -16.16
N ALA A 23 -2.40 -20.63 -16.07
CA ALA A 23 -1.94 -19.25 -16.08
C ALA A 23 -1.17 -18.91 -14.80
N VAL A 24 -1.66 -19.37 -13.65
CA VAL A 24 -0.98 -19.21 -12.35
C VAL A 24 0.37 -19.95 -12.35
N ASP A 25 0.41 -21.17 -12.88
CA ASP A 25 1.65 -21.96 -12.99
C ASP A 25 2.67 -21.30 -13.90
N TYR A 26 2.24 -20.84 -15.07
CA TYR A 26 3.10 -20.15 -16.02
C TYR A 26 3.72 -18.89 -15.39
N LEU A 27 2.91 -18.06 -14.73
CA LEU A 27 3.39 -16.87 -14.04
C LEU A 27 4.32 -17.21 -12.86
N SER A 28 4.00 -18.27 -12.11
CA SER A 28 4.85 -18.75 -11.01
C SER A 28 6.22 -19.17 -11.51
N GLY A 29 6.30 -19.94 -12.60
CA GLY A 29 7.56 -20.30 -13.25
C GLY A 29 8.32 -19.09 -13.80
N THR A 30 7.60 -18.09 -14.33
CA THR A 30 8.18 -16.85 -14.87
C THR A 30 8.90 -16.01 -13.81
N THR A 31 8.59 -16.20 -12.51
CA THR A 31 9.34 -15.55 -11.42
C THR A 31 10.80 -16.00 -11.30
N ALA A 32 11.20 -17.06 -12.01
CA ALA A 32 12.58 -17.53 -12.10
C ALA A 32 13.30 -17.11 -13.40
N HIS A 33 12.68 -16.27 -14.24
CA HIS A 33 13.25 -15.83 -15.50
C HIS A 33 14.60 -15.09 -15.34
N GLY A 34 15.51 -15.21 -16.32
CA GLY A 34 16.84 -14.57 -16.27
C GLY A 34 16.76 -13.04 -16.22
N ASP A 35 15.82 -12.46 -16.96
CA ASP A 35 15.60 -11.02 -16.99
C ASP A 35 14.77 -10.53 -15.80
N TRP A 36 15.32 -9.59 -15.05
CA TRP A 36 14.66 -9.02 -13.88
C TRP A 36 13.31 -8.34 -14.18
N PRO A 37 13.10 -7.63 -15.32
CA PRO A 37 11.81 -7.00 -15.58
C PRO A 37 10.71 -8.05 -15.72
N VAL A 38 11.03 -9.18 -16.37
CA VAL A 38 10.10 -10.30 -16.55
C VAL A 38 9.72 -10.91 -15.19
N ARG A 39 10.71 -11.12 -14.30
CA ARG A 39 10.44 -11.56 -12.93
C ARG A 39 9.53 -10.58 -12.17
N ALA A 40 9.84 -9.29 -12.23
CA ALA A 40 9.09 -8.25 -11.52
C ALA A 40 7.63 -8.15 -12.00
N ILE A 41 7.42 -8.19 -13.31
CA ILE A 41 6.07 -8.16 -13.90
C ILE A 41 5.28 -9.41 -13.50
N ALA A 42 5.89 -10.60 -13.54
CA ALA A 42 5.23 -11.82 -13.11
C ALA A 42 4.76 -11.74 -11.64
N LEU A 43 5.61 -11.23 -10.75
CA LEU A 43 5.26 -11.03 -9.34
C LEU A 43 4.14 -10.01 -9.14
N TYR A 44 4.18 -8.92 -9.91
CA TYR A 44 3.13 -7.91 -9.88
C TYR A 44 1.78 -8.51 -10.28
N ILE A 45 1.74 -9.25 -11.40
CA ILE A 45 0.52 -9.90 -11.88
C ILE A 45 0.02 -10.93 -10.86
N LEU A 46 0.90 -11.78 -10.33
CA LEU A 46 0.56 -12.77 -9.31
C LEU A 46 -0.07 -12.13 -8.06
N GLY A 47 0.45 -10.99 -7.60
CA GLY A 47 -0.13 -10.24 -6.46
C GLY A 47 -1.54 -9.71 -6.71
N ASP A 48 -1.90 -9.52 -7.98
CA ASP A 48 -3.20 -8.98 -8.40
C ASP A 48 -4.24 -10.06 -8.67
N LEU A 49 -3.83 -11.27 -9.04
CA LEU A 49 -4.71 -12.41 -9.33
C LEU A 49 -5.79 -12.67 -8.27
N PRO A 50 -5.53 -12.60 -6.94
CA PRO A 50 -6.54 -12.88 -5.92
C PRO A 50 -7.68 -11.84 -5.83
N GLN A 51 -7.58 -10.72 -6.54
CA GLN A 51 -8.66 -9.73 -6.66
C GLN A 51 -9.59 -10.01 -7.83
N LEU A 52 -9.29 -11.01 -8.66
CA LEU A 52 -10.08 -11.42 -9.83
C LEU A 52 -11.17 -12.46 -9.49
N GLY A 53 -11.60 -12.51 -8.22
CA GLY A 53 -12.69 -13.37 -7.75
C GLY A 53 -12.33 -14.84 -7.45
N GLY A 54 -13.27 -15.54 -6.81
CA GLY A 54 -13.52 -16.98 -6.91
C GLY A 54 -12.53 -18.03 -6.41
N ARG A 55 -11.29 -17.72 -5.98
CA ARG A 55 -10.30 -18.78 -5.63
C ARG A 55 -9.37 -18.45 -4.46
N PRO A 56 -9.82 -18.59 -3.20
CA PRO A 56 -9.00 -18.35 -2.01
C PRO A 56 -7.72 -19.22 -1.94
N GLU A 57 -7.78 -20.43 -2.48
CA GLU A 57 -6.67 -21.39 -2.51
C GLU A 57 -5.45 -20.88 -3.31
N LEU A 58 -5.66 -19.97 -4.27
CA LEU A 58 -4.56 -19.36 -5.00
C LEU A 58 -3.67 -18.52 -4.08
N ARG A 59 -4.21 -17.94 -3.00
CA ARG A 59 -3.42 -17.14 -2.07
C ARG A 59 -2.35 -18.00 -1.39
N THR A 60 -2.75 -19.15 -0.87
CA THR A 60 -1.86 -20.12 -0.24
C THR A 60 -0.80 -20.61 -1.23
N ARG A 61 -1.21 -20.89 -2.47
CA ARG A 61 -0.32 -21.41 -3.51
C ARG A 61 0.76 -20.43 -3.96
N ILE A 62 0.42 -19.14 -4.14
CA ILE A 62 1.38 -18.14 -4.65
C ILE A 62 2.20 -17.47 -3.54
N THR A 63 1.77 -17.54 -2.28
CA THR A 63 2.52 -16.99 -1.14
C THR A 63 4.00 -17.44 -1.14
N PRO A 64 4.34 -18.75 -1.19
CA PRO A 64 5.75 -19.16 -1.20
C PRO A 64 6.52 -18.68 -2.44
N VAL A 65 5.85 -18.56 -3.59
CA VAL A 65 6.46 -18.03 -4.83
C VAL A 65 6.88 -16.57 -4.65
N LEU A 66 5.98 -15.74 -4.10
CA LEU A 66 6.30 -14.33 -3.82
C LEU A 66 7.36 -14.20 -2.71
N THR A 67 7.24 -14.98 -1.62
CA THR A 67 8.21 -14.98 -0.51
C THR A 67 9.62 -15.31 -0.98
N ALA A 68 9.79 -16.28 -1.87
CA ALA A 68 11.09 -16.65 -2.43
C ALA A 68 11.78 -15.52 -3.23
N ARG A 69 11.02 -14.51 -3.67
CA ARG A 69 11.56 -13.35 -4.43
C ARG A 69 11.87 -12.14 -3.56
N LEU A 70 11.60 -12.19 -2.25
CA LEU A 70 12.08 -11.19 -1.31
C LEU A 70 13.61 -11.12 -1.26
N MET A 71 14.32 -12.19 -1.64
CA MET A 71 15.78 -12.28 -1.66
C MET A 71 16.38 -12.15 -3.06
N ASP A 72 15.61 -11.69 -4.06
CA ASP A 72 16.11 -11.52 -5.42
C ASP A 72 17.27 -10.53 -5.50
N GLY A 73 18.24 -10.79 -6.38
CA GLY A 73 19.40 -9.90 -6.58
C GLY A 73 19.01 -8.50 -7.08
N HIS A 74 17.89 -8.38 -7.79
CA HIS A 74 17.44 -7.10 -8.33
C HIS A 74 16.43 -6.40 -7.39
N PRO A 75 16.65 -5.12 -7.03
CA PRO A 75 15.79 -4.41 -6.07
C PRO A 75 14.33 -4.31 -6.53
N THR A 76 14.07 -4.06 -7.82
CA THR A 76 12.69 -4.01 -8.32
C THR A 76 11.94 -5.33 -8.13
N VAL A 77 12.62 -6.47 -8.25
CA VAL A 77 12.00 -7.78 -8.04
C VAL A 77 11.66 -7.96 -6.56
N ARG A 78 12.55 -7.56 -5.65
CA ARG A 78 12.28 -7.55 -4.20
C ARG A 78 11.12 -6.63 -3.85
N ALA A 79 11.08 -5.43 -4.42
CA ALA A 79 10.00 -4.47 -4.19
C ALA A 79 8.65 -5.01 -4.70
N SER A 80 8.61 -5.57 -5.91
CA SER A 80 7.42 -6.21 -6.48
C SER A 80 6.95 -7.38 -5.61
N ALA A 81 7.84 -8.26 -5.18
CA ALA A 81 7.50 -9.35 -4.26
C ALA A 81 6.89 -8.83 -2.95
N THR A 82 7.53 -7.81 -2.34
CA THR A 82 7.11 -7.22 -1.07
C THR A 82 5.74 -6.55 -1.16
N TRP A 83 5.52 -5.78 -2.24
CA TRP A 83 4.25 -5.13 -2.52
C TRP A 83 3.13 -6.16 -2.76
N SER A 84 3.39 -7.15 -3.61
CA SER A 84 2.44 -8.20 -3.95
C SER A 84 2.06 -9.03 -2.72
N LEU A 85 3.01 -9.33 -1.81
CA LEU A 85 2.70 -10.00 -0.54
C LEU A 85 1.81 -9.17 0.37
N GLY A 86 2.05 -7.86 0.50
CA GLY A 86 1.17 -6.98 1.27
C GLY A 86 -0.26 -6.96 0.72
N LYS A 87 -0.39 -6.84 -0.61
CA LYS A 87 -1.69 -6.89 -1.29
C LYS A 87 -2.40 -8.23 -1.08
N LEU A 88 -1.64 -9.33 -1.21
CA LEU A 88 -2.13 -10.69 -1.05
C LEU A 88 -2.66 -10.95 0.37
N LEU A 89 -1.81 -10.70 1.37
CA LEU A 89 -2.07 -11.02 2.78
C LEU A 89 -3.18 -10.16 3.38
N ARG A 90 -3.43 -8.96 2.85
CA ARG A 90 -4.57 -8.13 3.28
C ARG A 90 -5.90 -8.87 3.10
N GLU A 91 -5.98 -9.69 2.05
CA GLU A 91 -7.17 -10.43 1.64
C GLU A 91 -7.12 -11.91 2.07
N THR A 92 -6.07 -12.32 2.80
CA THR A 92 -5.95 -13.67 3.37
C THR A 92 -6.43 -13.65 4.82
N PRO A 93 -7.40 -14.52 5.22
CA PRO A 93 -7.90 -14.55 6.60
C PRO A 93 -6.81 -14.83 7.64
N GLU A 94 -5.92 -15.77 7.32
CA GLU A 94 -4.78 -16.13 8.17
C GLU A 94 -3.48 -15.66 7.54
N ARG A 95 -2.77 -14.75 8.22
CA ARG A 95 -1.53 -14.16 7.73
C ARG A 95 -0.35 -14.89 8.36
N PRO A 96 0.49 -15.59 7.58
CA PRO A 96 1.65 -16.30 8.13
C PRO A 96 2.65 -15.31 8.76
N ALA A 97 2.97 -15.52 10.03
CA ALA A 97 3.84 -14.63 10.81
C ALA A 97 5.28 -14.58 10.26
N ASP A 98 5.75 -15.70 9.70
CA ASP A 98 7.04 -15.81 9.01
C ASP A 98 7.09 -14.90 7.76
N VAL A 99 6.00 -14.82 7.00
CA VAL A 99 5.91 -13.94 5.83
C VAL A 99 5.86 -12.47 6.23
N ILE A 100 5.13 -12.12 7.30
CA ILE A 100 5.15 -10.76 7.87
C ILE A 100 6.58 -10.39 8.32
N THR A 101 7.28 -11.32 8.99
CA THR A 101 8.67 -11.13 9.41
C THR A 101 9.60 -10.95 8.22
N ALA A 102 9.39 -11.71 7.14
CA ALA A 102 10.15 -11.59 5.91
C ALA A 102 9.95 -10.21 5.25
N ILE A 103 8.71 -9.70 5.21
CA ILE A 103 8.41 -8.32 4.76
C ILE A 103 9.12 -7.30 5.68
N ALA A 104 9.04 -7.46 7.01
CA ALA A 104 9.68 -6.54 7.95
C ALA A 104 11.20 -6.48 7.79
N SER A 105 11.84 -7.60 7.43
CA SER A 105 13.28 -7.62 7.14
C SER A 105 13.67 -6.71 5.95
N ARG A 106 12.73 -6.37 5.06
CA ARG A 106 12.95 -5.45 3.92
C ARG A 106 12.90 -3.97 4.31
N LEU A 107 12.49 -3.62 5.53
CA LEU A 107 12.67 -2.25 6.05
C LEU A 107 14.14 -1.83 6.13
N LYS A 108 15.07 -2.80 6.17
CA LYS A 108 16.53 -2.59 6.19
C LYS A 108 17.19 -2.77 4.82
N ASP A 109 16.41 -2.87 3.75
CA ASP A 109 16.96 -3.04 2.39
C ASP A 109 17.78 -1.80 1.98
N SER A 110 18.85 -2.02 1.20
CA SER A 110 19.68 -0.95 0.66
C SER A 110 18.89 -0.04 -0.28
N ASP A 111 17.92 -0.59 -0.99
CA ASP A 111 17.12 0.15 -1.97
C ASP A 111 15.92 0.86 -1.31
N PRO A 112 15.75 2.17 -1.54
CA PRO A 112 14.67 2.95 -0.93
C PRO A 112 13.26 2.52 -1.37
N PHE A 113 13.09 2.06 -2.61
CA PHE A 113 11.79 1.59 -3.08
C PHE A 113 11.40 0.27 -2.41
N VAL A 114 12.37 -0.61 -2.14
CA VAL A 114 12.14 -1.83 -1.37
C VAL A 114 11.73 -1.51 0.06
N ARG A 115 12.42 -0.56 0.72
CA ARG A 115 12.04 -0.10 2.07
C ARG A 115 10.62 0.48 2.11
N TYR A 116 10.28 1.33 1.14
CA TYR A 116 8.93 1.87 0.99
C TYR A 116 7.90 0.77 0.81
N ALA A 117 8.13 -0.18 -0.10
CA ALA A 117 7.22 -1.30 -0.34
C ALA A 117 6.99 -2.11 0.95
N ALA A 118 8.03 -2.35 1.73
CA ALA A 118 7.94 -3.03 3.02
C ALA A 118 7.09 -2.26 4.03
N ALA A 119 7.40 -0.97 4.22
CA ALA A 119 6.67 -0.12 5.16
C ALA A 119 5.19 0.04 4.77
N HIS A 120 4.91 0.21 3.48
CA HIS A 120 3.56 0.28 2.95
C HIS A 120 2.80 -1.04 3.17
N SER A 121 3.42 -2.17 2.82
CA SER A 121 2.81 -3.49 3.00
C SER A 121 2.50 -3.76 4.47
N LEU A 122 3.42 -3.52 5.40
CA LEU A 122 3.17 -3.70 6.84
C LEU A 122 2.02 -2.82 7.36
N ALA A 123 1.97 -1.55 6.95
CA ALA A 123 0.86 -0.67 7.31
C ALA A 123 -0.48 -1.16 6.73
N SER A 124 -0.48 -1.71 5.51
CA SER A 124 -1.69 -2.29 4.90
C SER A 124 -2.19 -3.55 5.61
N LEU A 125 -1.30 -4.23 6.33
CA LEU A 125 -1.58 -5.44 7.12
C LEU A 125 -1.89 -5.15 8.59
N ASN A 126 -1.88 -3.87 9.02
CA ASN A 126 -1.93 -3.49 10.44
C ASN A 126 -0.83 -4.20 11.26
N SER A 127 0.36 -4.36 10.67
CA SER A 127 1.54 -4.98 11.27
C SER A 127 2.74 -4.04 11.22
N THR A 128 2.48 -2.74 11.30
CA THR A 128 3.50 -1.69 11.29
C THR A 128 4.46 -1.86 12.46
N THR A 129 5.76 -1.71 12.19
CA THR A 129 6.79 -1.62 13.23
C THR A 129 7.25 -0.17 13.40
N PRO A 130 7.82 0.22 14.55
CA PRO A 130 8.33 1.58 14.76
C PRO A 130 9.33 2.04 13.67
N GLU A 131 10.12 1.12 13.10
CA GLU A 131 11.07 1.41 12.02
C GLU A 131 10.40 1.76 10.70
N ALA A 132 9.14 1.34 10.47
CA ALA A 132 8.41 1.66 9.25
C ALA A 132 7.94 3.13 9.22
N ILE A 133 7.67 3.73 10.38
CA ILE A 133 7.16 5.11 10.50
C ILE A 133 8.12 6.15 9.88
N PRO A 134 9.41 6.20 10.21
CA PRO A 134 10.33 7.16 9.60
C PRO A 134 10.49 6.95 8.09
N ILE A 135 10.45 5.69 7.61
CA ILE A 135 10.48 5.38 6.17
C ILE A 135 9.24 5.95 5.47
N LEU A 136 8.05 5.78 6.06
CA LEU A 136 6.81 6.33 5.50
C LEU A 136 6.83 7.87 5.52
N LYS A 137 7.32 8.49 6.60
CA LYS A 137 7.49 9.94 6.70
C LYS A 137 8.42 10.49 5.60
N GLU A 138 9.57 9.85 5.38
CA GLU A 138 10.51 10.24 4.31
C GLU A 138 9.82 10.24 2.93
N ASN A 139 8.95 9.27 2.67
CA ASN A 139 8.25 9.13 1.40
C ASN A 139 7.15 10.19 1.17
N LEU A 140 6.78 10.98 2.18
CA LEU A 140 5.90 12.14 2.00
C LEU A 140 6.53 13.25 1.15
N ALA A 141 7.87 13.28 1.06
CA ALA A 141 8.61 14.23 0.22
C ALA A 141 8.97 13.68 -1.17
N HIS A 142 8.46 12.50 -1.55
CA HIS A 142 8.79 11.87 -2.83
C HIS A 142 8.24 12.66 -4.03
N LYS A 143 8.96 12.66 -5.16
CA LYS A 143 8.56 13.42 -6.37
C LYS A 143 7.27 12.89 -7.03
N SER A 144 7.05 11.59 -6.94
CA SER A 144 5.88 10.93 -7.51
C SER A 144 4.67 11.02 -6.58
N TRP A 145 3.59 11.64 -7.04
CA TRP A 145 2.36 11.86 -6.25
C TRP A 145 1.76 10.56 -5.69
N TRP A 146 1.87 9.43 -6.39
CA TRP A 146 1.31 8.15 -5.93
C TRP A 146 2.10 7.55 -4.76
N VAL A 147 3.41 7.81 -4.68
CA VAL A 147 4.25 7.41 -3.54
C VAL A 147 3.88 8.26 -2.32
N VAL A 148 3.75 9.57 -2.51
CA VAL A 148 3.30 10.50 -1.45
C VAL A 148 1.92 10.13 -0.93
N ALA A 149 0.96 9.88 -1.84
CA ALA A 149 -0.39 9.45 -1.48
C ALA A 149 -0.39 8.11 -0.74
N GLY A 150 0.43 7.15 -1.17
CA GLY A 150 0.59 5.84 -0.53
C GLY A 150 1.20 5.94 0.86
N ALA A 151 2.22 6.77 1.04
CA ALA A 151 2.84 7.04 2.34
C ALA A 151 1.85 7.69 3.32
N ALA A 152 1.09 8.70 2.88
CA ALA A 152 0.06 9.32 3.71
C ALA A 152 -1.04 8.30 4.09
N ALA A 153 -1.50 7.48 3.15
CA ALA A 153 -2.48 6.42 3.44
C ALA A 153 -1.94 5.35 4.40
N SER A 154 -0.64 5.03 4.34
CA SER A 154 0.01 4.13 5.29
C SER A 154 0.07 4.76 6.68
N LEU A 155 0.50 6.02 6.81
CA LEU A 155 0.54 6.74 8.10
C LEU A 155 -0.84 6.90 8.73
N MET A 156 -1.89 7.09 7.92
CA MET A 156 -3.28 7.02 8.38
C MET A 156 -3.61 5.68 9.05
N ARG A 157 -3.15 4.55 8.48
CA ARG A 157 -3.37 3.22 9.07
C ARG A 157 -2.53 2.98 10.32
N VAL A 158 -1.37 3.63 10.41
CA VAL A 158 -0.57 3.62 11.64
C VAL A 158 -1.33 4.32 12.76
N GLY A 159 -1.93 5.50 12.50
CA GLY A 159 -2.70 6.22 13.51
C GLY A 159 -1.79 7.05 14.43
N ALA A 160 -2.10 7.08 15.73
CA ALA A 160 -1.50 7.99 16.70
C ALA A 160 0.04 7.95 16.76
N GLU A 161 0.66 6.78 16.54
CA GLU A 161 2.11 6.59 16.54
C GLU A 161 2.81 7.33 15.39
N ALA A 162 2.08 7.71 14.33
CA ALA A 162 2.59 8.49 13.21
C ALA A 162 2.69 10.00 13.48
N GLY A 163 2.55 10.45 14.74
CA GLY A 163 2.59 11.87 15.12
C GLY A 163 3.81 12.65 14.62
N VAL A 164 4.96 11.98 14.45
CA VAL A 164 6.18 12.58 13.89
C VAL A 164 6.03 13.09 12.45
N ALA A 165 5.02 12.63 11.71
CA ALA A 165 4.76 13.02 10.33
C ALA A 165 3.78 14.21 10.20
N VAL A 166 3.22 14.73 11.31
CA VAL A 166 2.22 15.80 11.28
C VAL A 166 2.67 17.03 10.47
N PRO A 167 3.89 17.59 10.63
CA PRO A 167 4.30 18.77 9.85
C PRO A 167 4.33 18.53 8.34
N ASP A 168 4.81 17.35 7.91
CA ASP A 168 4.85 16.96 6.50
C ASP A 168 3.43 16.79 5.95
N LEU A 169 2.53 16.15 6.72
CA LEU A 169 1.13 15.96 6.35
C LEU A 169 0.37 17.28 6.23
N LEU A 170 0.61 18.25 7.10
CA LEU A 170 0.04 19.60 6.98
C LEU A 170 0.43 20.27 5.66
N THR A 171 1.70 20.16 5.29
CA THR A 171 2.18 20.70 4.01
C THR A 171 1.46 20.06 2.83
N LEU A 172 1.19 18.75 2.91
CA LEU A 172 0.49 18.00 1.86
C LEU A 172 -1.00 18.31 1.73
N LEU A 173 -1.61 19.03 2.68
CA LEU A 173 -2.97 19.54 2.53
C LEU A 173 -3.10 20.56 1.38
N HIS A 174 -1.99 21.17 0.96
CA HIS A 174 -1.93 22.10 -0.17
C HIS A 174 -1.37 21.47 -1.45
N HIS A 175 -1.17 20.15 -1.47
CA HIS A 175 -0.62 19.46 -2.63
C HIS A 175 -1.55 19.57 -3.85
N SER A 176 -0.99 19.66 -5.06
CA SER A 176 -1.76 19.82 -6.32
C SER A 176 -2.69 18.64 -6.61
N ASN A 177 -2.22 17.42 -6.32
CA ASN A 177 -3.00 16.19 -6.47
C ASN A 177 -4.04 16.00 -5.33
N GLY A 178 -5.30 15.75 -5.70
CA GLY A 178 -6.41 15.61 -4.76
C GLY A 178 -6.34 14.38 -3.85
N THR A 179 -5.84 13.25 -4.36
CA THR A 179 -5.65 12.02 -3.57
C THR A 179 -4.62 12.22 -2.46
N VAL A 180 -3.54 12.94 -2.75
CA VAL A 180 -2.54 13.32 -1.74
C VAL A 180 -3.18 14.15 -0.62
N ARG A 181 -3.94 15.20 -0.98
CA ARG A 181 -4.63 16.04 0.01
C ARG A 181 -5.58 15.23 0.90
N ARG A 182 -6.42 14.39 0.27
CA ARG A 182 -7.40 13.55 0.97
C ARG A 182 -6.73 12.55 1.92
N ASN A 183 -5.70 11.85 1.46
CA ASN A 183 -4.98 10.88 2.30
C ASN A 183 -4.24 11.57 3.43
N SER A 184 -3.69 12.77 3.17
CA SER A 184 -3.03 13.56 4.22
C SER A 184 -4.00 14.00 5.31
N TYR A 185 -5.16 14.53 4.91
CA TYR A 185 -6.24 14.88 5.82
C TYR A 185 -6.67 13.69 6.67
N ALA A 186 -6.93 12.54 6.04
CA ALA A 186 -7.36 11.34 6.76
C ALA A 186 -6.26 10.83 7.71
N ALA A 187 -4.98 10.96 7.33
CA ALA A 187 -3.87 10.63 8.22
C ALA A 187 -3.82 11.54 9.45
N LEU A 188 -3.99 12.85 9.26
CA LEU A 188 -4.06 13.81 10.37
C LEU A 188 -5.25 13.54 11.31
N GLU A 189 -6.40 13.12 10.77
CA GLU A 189 -7.54 12.68 11.58
C GLU A 189 -7.22 11.40 12.36
N ALA A 190 -6.62 10.40 11.74
CA ALA A 190 -6.28 9.14 12.41
C ALA A 190 -5.18 9.29 13.49
N ILE A 191 -4.30 10.28 13.35
CA ILE A 191 -3.30 10.64 14.35
C ILE A 191 -3.96 11.32 15.58
N ARG A 192 -5.15 11.91 15.43
CA ARG A 192 -5.94 12.53 16.52
C ARG A 192 -6.85 11.48 17.16
N PRO A 193 -6.69 11.20 18.47
CA PRO A 193 -7.12 12.17 19.49
C PRO A 193 -6.25 12.36 20.76
N GLU A 194 -5.06 11.77 20.89
CA GLU A 194 -4.32 11.75 22.17
C GLU A 194 -2.98 12.51 22.14
N ALA A 195 -2.24 12.48 21.03
CA ALA A 195 -0.93 13.14 20.90
C ALA A 195 -1.02 14.68 20.77
N LEU A 196 -2.22 15.22 20.55
CA LEU A 196 -2.48 16.62 20.22
C LEU A 196 -3.42 17.32 21.23
N LYS A 197 -3.81 16.69 22.34
CA LYS A 197 -4.64 17.37 23.35
C LYS A 197 -3.82 18.45 24.08
N GLY A 198 -4.08 19.71 23.76
CA GLY A 198 -3.63 20.88 24.53
C GLY A 198 -2.42 21.65 24.00
N SER A 199 -1.84 21.29 22.85
CA SER A 199 -0.77 22.10 22.24
C SER A 199 -1.36 23.18 21.31
N PRO A 200 -0.72 24.37 21.21
CA PRO A 200 -1.11 25.40 20.23
C PRO A 200 -1.13 24.88 18.79
N ASP A 201 -0.23 23.94 18.46
CA ASP A 201 -0.17 23.29 17.14
C ASP A 201 -1.42 22.48 16.86
N ALA A 202 -2.00 21.80 17.85
CA ALA A 202 -3.24 21.06 17.67
C ALA A 202 -4.44 21.95 17.35
N GLU A 203 -4.55 23.11 17.97
CA GLU A 203 -5.65 24.04 17.66
C GLU A 203 -5.47 24.65 16.26
N ASN A 204 -4.22 24.94 15.85
CA ASN A 204 -3.91 25.42 14.50
C ASN A 204 -4.17 24.34 13.43
N VAL A 205 -3.68 23.11 13.65
CA VAL A 205 -3.96 21.96 12.77
C VAL A 205 -5.47 21.72 12.68
N ARG A 206 -6.22 21.90 13.78
CA ARG A 206 -7.67 21.73 13.78
C ARG A 206 -8.32 22.77 12.86
N LYS A 207 -7.95 24.03 13.00
CA LYS A 207 -8.49 25.14 12.21
C LYS A 207 -8.15 25.00 10.73
N GLU A 208 -6.91 24.60 10.39
CA GLU A 208 -6.51 24.35 9.00
C GLU A 208 -7.30 23.19 8.38
N ILE A 209 -7.45 22.08 9.11
CA ILE A 209 -8.28 20.93 8.72
C ILE A 209 -9.72 21.39 8.48
N GLU A 210 -10.35 22.06 9.45
CA GLU A 210 -11.73 22.57 9.36
C GLU A 210 -11.94 23.55 8.19
N ALA A 211 -10.96 24.43 7.92
CA ALA A 211 -10.99 25.35 6.79
C ALA A 211 -10.92 24.63 5.43
N LEU A 212 -10.29 23.45 5.38
CA LEU A 212 -10.10 22.68 4.15
C LEU A 212 -11.19 21.62 3.91
N VAL A 213 -11.99 21.27 4.92
CA VAL A 213 -13.13 20.34 4.79
C VAL A 213 -14.03 20.66 3.57
N PRO A 214 -14.41 21.91 3.29
CA PRO A 214 -15.25 22.23 2.12
C PRO A 214 -14.57 21.94 0.78
N SER A 215 -13.25 22.16 0.68
CA SER A 215 -12.43 21.90 -0.52
C SER A 215 -12.17 20.41 -0.75
N ILE A 216 -12.06 19.63 0.34
CA ILE A 216 -11.86 18.18 0.26
C ILE A 216 -13.17 17.46 -0.10
N LYS A 217 -14.31 17.92 0.43
CA LYS A 217 -15.64 17.36 0.14
C LYS A 217 -16.19 17.75 -1.25
N SER A 218 -15.68 18.82 -1.86
CA SER A 218 -16.13 19.28 -3.19
C SER A 218 -15.44 18.56 -4.34
N VAL A 219 -14.36 17.80 -4.09
CA VAL A 219 -13.73 16.94 -5.11
C VAL A 219 -14.57 15.66 -5.23
N PRO A 220 -15.25 15.42 -6.37
CA PRO A 220 -16.00 14.19 -6.55
C PRO A 220 -15.04 12.99 -6.52
N PRO A 221 -15.46 11.82 -6.02
CA PRO A 221 -14.68 10.61 -6.20
C PRO A 221 -14.44 10.42 -7.71
N GLU A 222 -13.18 10.39 -8.13
CA GLU A 222 -12.83 10.03 -9.51
C GLU A 222 -13.47 8.67 -9.80
N LYS A 223 -14.23 8.63 -10.90
CA LYS A 223 -14.98 7.46 -11.37
C LYS A 223 -14.04 6.35 -11.83
#